data_AF-A0A931SL84-F1
#
_entry.id   AF-A0A931SL84-F1
#
_cell.length_a   1.000
_cell.length_b   1.000
_cell.length_c   1.000
_cell.angle_alpha   90.00
_cell.angle_beta   90.00
_cell.angle_gamma   90.00
#
_symmetry.space_group_name_H-M   'P 1'
#
loop_
_entity.id
_entity.type
_entity.pdbx_description
1 polymer ?
#
loop_
_entity_poly.entity_id
_entity_poly.type
_entity_poly.pdbx_seq_one_letter_code
_entity_poly.pdbx_strand_id
1 'polypeptide(L)' 'MYHRALAAGAISFLPPVGQLHGDRLAILEDPAGNRWFAAKRIVPG' A
#
# COMPACT_ATOMS: atom_id res chain seq x y z
N MET A 1 5.80 -5.63 3.07
CA MET A 1 4.40 -5.96 2.76
C MET A 1 4.11 -5.87 1.26
N TYR A 2 4.22 -4.71 0.62
CA TYR A 2 3.84 -4.50 -0.79
C TYR A 2 4.31 -5.59 -1.79
N HIS A 3 5.62 -5.80 -1.96
CA HIS A 3 6.13 -6.80 -2.93
C HIS A 3 5.72 -8.24 -2.58
N ARG A 4 5.58 -8.56 -1.29
CA ARG A 4 5.14 -9.90 -0.87
C ARG A 4 3.66 -10.13 -1.19
N ALA A 5 2.83 -9.09 -1.06
CA ALA A 5 1.43 -9.17 -1.44
C ALA A 5 1.29 -9.39 -2.95
N LEU A 6 2.05 -8.67 -3.77
CA LEU A 6 2.08 -8.89 -5.22
C LEU A 6 2.49 -10.31 -5.59
N ALA A 7 3.56 -10.83 -4.97
CA ALA A 7 4.00 -12.21 -5.19
C ALA A 7 2.96 -13.26 -4.76
N ALA A 8 2.07 -12.92 -3.82
CA ALA A 8 0.96 -13.76 -3.38
C ALA A 8 -0.32 -13.61 -4.23
N GLY A 9 -0.27 -12.86 -5.33
CA GLY A 9 -1.39 -12.67 -6.25
C GLY A 9 -2.26 -11.45 -5.95
N ALA A 10 -1.85 -10.57 -5.04
CA ALA A 10 -2.56 -9.30 -4.84
C ALA A 10 -2.36 -8.37 -6.04
N ILE A 11 -3.37 -7.55 -6.32
CA ILE A 11 -3.33 -6.52 -7.36
C ILE A 11 -3.05 -5.18 -6.70
N SER A 12 -2.11 -4.40 -7.26
CA SER A 12 -1.90 -3.03 -6.81
C SER A 12 -2.88 -2.07 -7.48
N PHE A 13 -3.65 -1.38 -6.65
CA PHE A 13 -4.46 -0.23 -7.06
C PHE A 13 -3.65 1.07 -6.98
N LEU A 14 -2.80 1.18 -5.96
CA LEU A 14 -1.88 2.30 -5.80
C LEU A 14 -0.53 1.76 -5.32
N PRO A 15 0.56 1.90 -6.09
CA PRO A 15 1.89 1.58 -5.61
C PRO A 15 2.29 2.53 -4.47
N PRO A 16 3.29 2.17 -3.63
CA PRO A 16 3.69 3.02 -2.51
C PRO A 16 4.13 4.40 -2.99
N VAL A 17 3.30 5.41 -2.73
CA VAL A 17 3.51 6.79 -3.20
C VAL A 17 3.44 7.77 -2.04
N GLY A 18 4.28 8.80 -2.10
CA GLY A 18 4.26 9.89 -1.14
C GLY A 18 2.99 10.70 -1.26
N GLN A 19 2.37 10.99 -0.12
CA GLN A 19 1.19 11.81 0.01
C GLN A 19 1.57 13.20 0.48
N LEU A 20 0.78 14.21 0.10
CA LEU A 20 1.01 15.61 0.47
C LEU A 20 1.01 15.83 1.99
N HIS A 21 0.24 15.02 2.73
CA HIS A 21 0.17 15.05 4.20
C HIS A 21 1.29 14.25 4.88
N GLY A 22 2.33 13.86 4.14
CA GLY A 22 3.57 13.33 4.70
C GLY A 22 3.55 11.84 5.05
N ASP A 23 2.57 11.08 4.56
CA ASP A 23 2.57 9.62 4.60
C ASP A 23 3.03 9.04 3.25
N ARG A 24 3.58 7.83 3.27
CA ARG A 24 3.69 6.97 2.08
C ARG A 24 2.57 5.94 2.15
N LEU A 25 1.70 5.91 1.15
CA LEU A 25 0.53 5.02 1.08
C LEU A 25 0.64 4.06 -0.10
N ALA A 26 0.30 2.80 0.12
CA ALA A 26 0.02 1.82 -0.92
C ALA A 26 -1.37 1.20 -0.72
N ILE A 27 -2.05 0.89 -1.83
CA ILE A 27 -3.37 0.24 -1.84
C ILE A 27 -3.29 -1.02 -2.69
N LEU A 28 -3.77 -2.11 -2.10
CA LEU A 28 -3.71 -3.46 -2.65
C LEU A 28 -5.06 -4.14 -2.47
N GLU A 29 -5.42 -5.04 -3.37
CA GLU A 29 -6.52 -5.98 -3.16
C GLU A 29 -5.98 -7.40 -3.23
N ASP A 30 -6.29 -8.21 -2.21
CA ASP A 30 -5.87 -9.62 -2.18
C ASP A 30 -6.81 -10.51 -3.03
N PRO A 31 -6.42 -11.77 -3.32
CA PRO A 31 -7.26 -12.68 -4.09
C PRO A 31 -8.63 -13.01 -3.45
N ALA A 32 -8.80 -12.74 -2.16
CA ALA A 32 -10.08 -12.91 -1.46
C ALA A 32 -10.98 -11.66 -1.60
N GLY A 33 -10.53 -10.62 -2.32
CA GLY A 33 -11.26 -9.38 -2.54
C GLY A 33 -11.12 -8.35 -1.42
N ASN A 34 -10.24 -8.57 -0.43
CA ASN A 34 -10.05 -7.59 0.62
C ASN A 34 -9.12 -6.46 0.17
N ARG A 35 -9.52 -5.22 0.46
CA ARG A 35 -8.71 -4.04 0.19
C ARG A 35 -7.87 -3.63 1.39
N TRP A 36 -6.56 -3.57 1.18
CA TRP A 36 -5.57 -3.25 2.20
C TRP A 36 -4.96 -1.88 1.96
N PHE A 37 -4.92 -1.06 3.01
CA PHE A 37 -4.29 0.26 3.01
C PHE A 37 -3.03 0.21 3.87
N ALA A 38 -1.86 0.30 3.21
CA ALA A 38 -0.58 0.27 3.88
C ALA A 38 0.02 1.68 3.91
N ALA A 39 -0.19 2.39 5.02
CA ALA A 39 0.34 3.72 5.26
C ALA A 39 1.58 3.67 6.18
N LYS A 40 2.58 4.52 5.88
CA LYS A 40 3.73 4.75 6.75
C LYS A 40 4.01 6.25 6.81
N ARG A 41 4.06 6.83 8.00
CA ARG A 41 4.51 8.21 8.20
C ARG A 41 5.95 8.39 7.73
N ILE A 42 6.21 9.39 6.89
CA ILE A 42 7.55 9.70 6.36
C ILE A 42 8.04 11.11 6.72
N VAL A 43 7.15 12.02 7.14
CA VAL A 43 7.57 13.28 7.79
C VAL A 43 7.71 13.06 9.30
N PRO A 44 8.82 13.46 9.95
CA PRO A 44 8.86 13.54 11.40
C PRO A 44 7.78 14.52 11.88
N GLY A 45 7.09 14.16 12.97
CA GLY A 45 6.17 15.08 13.65
C GLY A 45 6.91 16.16 14.43
#